data_AF-A0A3P7MXW4-F1
#
_entry.id   AF-A0A3P7MXW4-F1
#
_cell.length_a   1.000
_cell.length_b   1.000
_cell.length_c   1.000
_cell.angle_alpha   90.00
_cell.angle_beta   90.00
_cell.angle_gamma   90.00
#
_symmetry.space_group_name_H-M   'P 1'
#
loop_
_entity.id
_entity.type
_entity.pdbx_description
1 polymer ?
#
loop_
_entity_poly.entity_id
_entity_poly.type
_entity_poly.pdbx_seq_one_letter_code
_entity_poly.pdbx_strand_id
1 'polypeptide(L)'
;MSVLPPFDFSWRILSLQHALITTVIPDKPFVLEASLRNASPWNIEIAYAKPVLGPGVDFLDGKSDPQLTNVCLQSSEVATGVQVLIVLDNNANTDFVNLGHYVARWRR
;
A
#
# COMPACT_ATOMS: atom_id res chain seq x y z
N MET A 1 19.29 -5.96 -19.99
CA MET A 1 18.49 -7.00 -19.32
C MET A 1 17.68 -6.31 -18.24
N SER A 2 16.36 -6.20 -18.39
CA SER A 2 15.50 -5.67 -17.31
C SER A 2 15.36 -6.75 -16.25
N VAL A 3 15.80 -6.47 -15.02
CA VAL A 3 15.48 -7.31 -13.87
C VAL A 3 13.96 -7.20 -13.69
N LEU A 4 13.22 -8.27 -13.99
CA LEU A 4 11.79 -8.31 -13.66
C LEU A 4 11.67 -8.22 -12.13
N PRO A 5 10.89 -7.27 -11.60
CA PRO A 5 10.63 -7.24 -10.16
C PRO A 5 10.01 -8.58 -9.75
N PRO A 6 10.37 -9.14 -8.58
CA PRO A 6 9.87 -10.45 -8.17
C PRO A 6 8.41 -10.42 -7.70
N PHE A 7 7.78 -9.25 -7.72
CA PHE A 7 6.39 -9.08 -7.34
C PHE A 7 5.56 -8.48 -8.45
N ASP A 8 4.33 -9.00 -8.58
CA ASP A 8 3.23 -8.21 -9.12
C ASP A 8 2.60 -7.41 -7.97
N PHE A 9 2.45 -6.11 -8.18
CA PHE A 9 1.87 -5.19 -7.21
C PHE A 9 0.49 -4.72 -7.67
N SER A 10 -0.48 -4.76 -6.76
CA SER A 10 -1.77 -4.13 -6.95
C SER A 10 -2.20 -3.41 -5.67
N TRP A 11 -3.04 -2.40 -5.82
CA TRP A 11 -3.57 -1.66 -4.69
C TRP A 11 -5.01 -1.24 -4.98
N ARG A 12 -5.78 -1.03 -3.90
CA ARG A 12 -7.14 -0.51 -3.97
C ARG A 12 -7.47 0.32 -2.74
N ILE A 13 -8.41 1.23 -2.92
CA ILE A 13 -8.94 2.09 -1.87
C ILE A 13 -10.30 1.56 -1.47
N LEU A 14 -10.52 1.34 -0.19
CA LEU A 14 -11.79 0.85 0.35
C LEU A 14 -12.37 1.83 1.37
N SER A 15 -13.68 1.78 1.57
CA SER A 15 -14.32 2.34 2.75
C SER A 15 -13.92 1.54 4.01
N LEU A 16 -14.24 2.07 5.19
CA LEU A 16 -14.07 1.32 6.45
C LEU A 16 -14.90 0.03 6.50
N GLN A 17 -15.98 -0.06 5.71
CA GLN A 17 -16.77 -1.28 5.52
C GLN A 17 -16.17 -2.23 4.47
N HIS A 18 -14.93 -1.99 4.02
CA HIS A 18 -14.22 -2.78 3.01
C HIS A 18 -14.90 -2.83 1.64
N ALA A 19 -15.75 -1.84 1.33
CA ALA A 19 -16.32 -1.67 -0.01
C ALA A 19 -15.37 -0.84 -0.87
N LEU A 20 -15.20 -1.20 -2.15
CA LEU A 20 -14.37 -0.45 -3.08
C LEU A 20 -14.90 0.98 -3.24
N ILE A 21 -14.01 1.96 -3.12
CA ILE A 21 -14.33 3.37 -3.37
C ILE A 21 -13.41 3.94 -4.45
N THR A 22 -13.95 4.86 -5.25
CA THR A 22 -13.21 5.58 -6.29
C THR A 22 -12.90 7.01 -5.92
N THR A 23 -13.52 7.52 -4.85
CA THR A 23 -13.39 8.90 -4.40
C THR A 23 -12.98 8.92 -2.93
N VAL A 24 -11.88 9.61 -2.64
CA VAL A 24 -11.44 9.91 -1.27
C VAL A 24 -12.06 11.24 -0.86
N ILE A 25 -12.64 11.30 0.33
CA ILE A 25 -13.25 12.51 0.88
C ILE A 25 -12.30 13.06 1.95
N PRO A 26 -11.90 14.34 1.89
CA PRO A 26 -11.12 14.97 2.94
C PRO A 26 -11.74 14.79 4.32
N ASP A 27 -10.89 14.68 5.35
CA ASP A 27 -11.25 14.44 6.75
C ASP A 27 -12.05 13.15 7.02
N LYS A 28 -12.28 12.32 6.00
CA LYS A 28 -12.88 10.99 6.17
C LYS A 28 -11.82 9.91 6.01
N PRO A 29 -11.72 8.99 6.98
CA PRO A 29 -10.78 7.89 6.89
C PRO A 29 -11.20 6.89 5.81
N PHE A 30 -10.20 6.30 5.16
CA PHE A 30 -10.36 5.25 4.17
C PHE A 30 -9.26 4.21 4.34
N VAL A 31 -9.43 3.04 3.72
CA VAL A 31 -8.50 1.93 3.79
C VAL A 31 -7.67 1.89 2.51
N LEU A 32 -6.35 1.86 2.66
CA LEU A 32 -5.42 1.48 1.60
C LEU A 32 -5.06 0.01 1.75
N GLU A 33 -5.46 -0.79 0.77
CA GLU A 33 -5.08 -2.20 0.67
C GLU A 33 -4.04 -2.37 -0.44
N ALA A 34 -2.86 -2.85 -0.07
CA ALA A 34 -1.73 -3.09 -0.96
C ALA A 34 -1.41 -4.59 -1.01
N SER A 35 -1.43 -5.18 -2.20
CA SER A 35 -1.17 -6.60 -2.41
C SER A 35 0.12 -6.81 -3.19
N LEU A 36 0.98 -7.69 -2.66
CA LEU A 36 2.21 -8.15 -3.29
C LEU A 36 2.06 -9.65 -3.59
N ARG A 37 2.06 -10.00 -4.87
CA ARG A 37 2.08 -11.39 -5.32
C ARG A 37 3.50 -11.78 -5.69
N ASN A 38 3.99 -12.92 -5.22
CA ASN A 38 5.25 -13.48 -5.71
C ASN A 38 5.09 -13.94 -7.17
N ALA A 39 5.69 -13.22 -8.10
CA ALA A 39 5.72 -13.55 -9.53
C ALA A 39 6.97 -14.38 -9.92
N SER A 40 7.85 -14.64 -8.95
CA SER A 40 9.06 -15.42 -9.11
C SER A 40 8.78 -16.92 -8.86
N PRO A 41 9.49 -17.83 -9.56
CA PRO A 41 9.40 -19.27 -9.29
C PRO A 41 10.07 -19.68 -7.97
N TRP A 42 10.88 -18.80 -7.37
CA TRP A 42 11.53 -19.01 -6.08
C TRP A 42 10.73 -18.39 -4.95
N ASN A 43 10.87 -18.96 -3.76
CA ASN A 43 10.40 -18.35 -2.52
C ASN A 43 11.11 -17.01 -2.31
N ILE A 44 10.37 -16.02 -1.83
CA ILE A 44 10.89 -14.70 -1.51
C ILE A 44 10.44 -14.29 -0.13
N GLU A 45 11.28 -13.54 0.57
CA GLU A 45 10.94 -12.93 1.84
C GLU A 45 10.79 -11.43 1.65
N ILE A 46 9.62 -10.90 2.00
CA ILE A 46 9.39 -9.47 2.18
C ILE A 46 10.03 -9.08 3.50
N ALA A 47 11.22 -8.47 3.44
CA ALA A 47 11.91 -7.96 4.62
C ALA A 47 11.07 -6.86 5.28
N TYR A 48 10.57 -5.91 4.48
CA TYR A 48 9.48 -5.04 4.89
C TYR A 48 8.76 -4.44 3.69
N ALA A 49 7.49 -4.10 3.86
CA ALA A 49 6.74 -3.29 2.91
C ALA A 49 5.85 -2.27 3.61
N LYS A 50 5.83 -1.04 3.11
CA LYS A 50 5.04 0.04 3.68
C LYS A 50 4.72 1.16 2.68
N PRO A 51 3.59 1.88 2.87
CA PRO A 51 3.34 3.10 2.13
C PRO A 51 4.21 4.25 2.66
N VAL A 52 4.67 5.09 1.74
CA VAL A 52 5.27 6.40 2.01
C VAL A 52 4.29 7.43 1.49
N LEU A 53 3.65 8.14 2.42
CA LEU A 53 2.49 8.98 2.12
C LEU A 53 2.89 10.27 1.40
N GLY A 54 2.00 10.73 0.54
CA GLY A 54 2.11 12.02 -0.11
C GLY A 54 1.75 13.17 0.83
N PRO A 55 2.03 14.43 0.44
CA PRO A 55 1.62 15.60 1.22
C PRO A 55 0.11 15.64 1.44
N GLY A 56 -0.30 16.00 2.67
CA GLY A 56 -1.71 16.09 3.06
C GLY A 56 -2.40 14.74 3.28
N VAL A 57 -1.65 13.62 3.25
CA VAL A 57 -2.16 12.28 3.59
C VAL A 57 -1.43 11.78 4.82
N ASP A 58 -2.18 11.27 5.79
CA ASP A 58 -1.62 10.81 7.04
C ASP A 58 -2.18 9.45 7.46
N PHE A 59 -1.45 8.78 8.35
CA PHE A 59 -1.93 7.57 9.01
C PHE A 59 -2.95 7.95 10.07
N LEU A 60 -4.11 7.27 10.12
CA LEU A 60 -5.16 7.63 11.07
C LEU A 60 -4.70 7.54 12.54
N ASP A 61 -3.81 6.59 12.85
CA ASP A 61 -3.21 6.40 14.16
C ASP A 61 -1.87 7.15 14.34
N GLY A 62 -1.44 7.90 13.32
CA GLY A 62 -0.16 8.62 13.28
C GLY A 62 1.07 7.72 13.15
N LYS A 63 0.91 6.41 12.90
CA LYS A 63 2.02 5.45 12.88
C LYS A 63 2.31 4.95 11.47
N SER A 64 3.56 5.12 11.03
CA SER A 64 4.09 4.58 9.78
C SER A 64 4.72 3.19 9.98
N ASP A 65 3.99 2.30 10.66
CA ASP A 65 4.46 0.94 10.89
C ASP A 65 4.47 0.14 9.58
N PRO A 66 5.45 -0.75 9.35
CA PRO A 66 5.45 -1.58 8.16
C PRO A 66 4.24 -2.53 8.16
N GLN A 67 3.52 -2.58 7.04
CA GLN A 67 2.33 -3.42 6.91
C GLN A 67 2.67 -4.89 6.79
N LEU A 68 3.79 -5.20 6.13
CA LEU A 68 4.30 -6.55 5.94
C LEU A 68 5.75 -6.56 6.38
N THR A 69 6.13 -7.47 7.27
CA THR A 69 7.50 -7.61 7.79
C THR A 69 7.82 -9.09 7.94
N ASN A 70 8.97 -9.51 7.42
CA ASN A 70 9.46 -10.89 7.45
C ASN A 70 8.41 -11.90 6.92
N VAL A 71 7.71 -11.56 5.85
CA VAL A 71 6.69 -12.43 5.24
C VAL A 71 7.31 -13.24 4.11
N CYS A 72 7.32 -14.56 4.25
CA CYS A 72 7.74 -15.47 3.18
C CYS A 72 6.56 -15.76 2.24
N LEU A 73 6.81 -15.64 0.94
CA LEU A 73 5.86 -15.97 -0.12
C LEU A 73 6.45 -17.05 -1.02
N GLN A 74 5.74 -18.16 -1.15
CA GLN A 74 5.96 -19.14 -2.20
C GLN A 74 5.52 -18.59 -3.56
N SER A 75 5.89 -19.27 -4.64
CA SER A 75 5.48 -18.88 -6.00
C SER A 75 3.96 -18.69 -6.06
N SER A 76 3.52 -17.57 -6.62
CA SER A 76 2.12 -17.19 -6.79
C SER A 76 1.35 -16.85 -5.50
N GLU A 77 1.95 -16.98 -4.31
CA GLU A 77 1.32 -16.54 -3.06
C GLU A 77 1.23 -15.01 -3.01
N VAL A 78 0.24 -14.52 -2.25
CA VAL A 78 -0.06 -13.10 -2.12
C VAL A 78 -0.03 -12.71 -0.65
N ALA A 79 0.70 -11.65 -0.33
CA ALA A 79 0.58 -10.95 0.94
C ALA A 79 -0.15 -9.63 0.72
N THR A 80 -1.06 -9.30 1.64
CA THR A 80 -1.85 -8.07 1.58
C THR A 80 -1.64 -7.27 2.85
N GLY A 81 -1.13 -6.05 2.70
CA GLY A 81 -1.03 -5.05 3.76
C GLY A 81 -2.23 -4.11 3.74
N VAL A 82 -2.77 -3.79 4.92
CA VAL A 82 -3.93 -2.91 5.09
C VAL A 82 -3.58 -1.79 6.04
N GLN A 83 -3.92 -0.54 5.70
CA GLN A 83 -3.75 0.60 6.59
C GLN A 83 -4.92 1.57 6.45
N VAL A 84 -5.28 2.23 7.53
CA VAL A 84 -6.28 3.31 7.53
C VAL A 84 -5.58 4.66 7.40
N LEU A 85 -5.96 5.42 6.37
CA LEU A 85 -5.41 6.72 6.03
C LEU A 85 -6.48 7.79 6.12
N ILE A 86 -6.06 9.04 6.27
CA ILE A 86 -6.91 10.23 6.24
C ILE A 86 -6.24 11.30 5.37
N VAL A 87 -7.04 12.05 4.62
CA VAL A 87 -6.54 13.25 3.92
C VAL A 87 -6.83 14.45 4.82
N LEU A 88 -5.76 15.09 5.30
CA LEU A 88 -5.79 16.30 6.09
C LEU A 88 -5.65 17.47 5.12
N ASP A 89 -6.80 18.00 4.69
CA ASP A 89 -7.00 19.15 3.81
C ASP A 89 -5.79 19.57 2.93
N ASN A 90 -5.74 19.06 1.69
CA ASN A 90 -4.84 19.60 0.67
C ASN A 90 -5.45 20.90 0.15
N ASN A 91 -4.71 22.01 0.25
CA ASN A 91 -5.07 23.33 -0.29
C ASN A 91 -6.02 23.24 -1.50
N ALA A 92 -7.19 23.90 -1.35
CA ALA A 92 -8.29 23.97 -2.30
C ALA A 92 -7.88 23.94 -3.79
N ASN A 93 -8.52 23.07 -4.58
CA ASN A 93 -8.45 22.90 -6.05
C ASN A 93 -7.54 21.78 -6.63
N THR A 94 -7.42 20.63 -5.99
CA THR A 94 -6.85 19.46 -6.68
C THR A 94 -7.92 18.38 -6.91
N ASP A 95 -8.25 18.14 -8.18
CA ASP A 95 -9.08 17.00 -8.63
C ASP A 95 -8.44 15.63 -8.31
N PHE A 96 -7.17 15.63 -7.88
CA PHE A 96 -6.38 14.44 -7.63
C PHE A 96 -5.70 14.51 -6.26
N VAL A 97 -5.79 13.42 -5.50
CA VAL A 97 -5.05 13.22 -4.25
C VAL A 97 -3.84 12.34 -4.54
N ASN A 98 -2.63 12.85 -4.28
CA ASN A 98 -1.42 12.05 -4.34
C ASN A 98 -1.25 11.27 -3.03
N LEU A 99 -1.51 9.97 -3.05
CA LEU A 99 -1.33 9.09 -1.89
C LEU A 99 0.14 8.77 -1.57
N GLY A 100 1.07 9.13 -2.45
CA GLY A 100 2.49 8.83 -2.32
C GLY A 100 2.90 7.58 -3.09
N HIS A 101 3.76 6.75 -2.51
CA HIS A 101 4.30 5.55 -3.16
C HIS A 101 4.46 4.39 -2.18
N TYR A 102 4.55 3.17 -2.71
CA TYR A 102 4.74 1.96 -1.91
C TYR A 102 6.18 1.48 -1.99
N VAL A 103 6.80 1.21 -0.84
CA VAL A 103 8.17 0.71 -0.77
C VAL A 103 8.13 -0.72 -0.26
N ALA A 104 8.72 -1.64 -1.02
CA ALA A 104 8.94 -3.02 -0.63
C ALA A 104 10.42 -3.37 -0.74
N ARG A 105 11.00 -3.89 0.34
CA ARG A 105 12.32 -4.52 0.34
C ARG A 105 12.17 -6.02 0.52
N TRP A 106 12.95 -6.77 -0.24
CA TRP A 106 12.83 -8.22 -0.32
C TRP A 106 14.19 -8.89 -0.47
N ARG A 107 14.22 -10.18 -0.20
CA ARG A 107 15.39 -11.06 -0.42
C ARG A 107 14.94 -12.44 -0.89
N ARG A 108 15.89 -13.17 -1.49
CA ARG A 108 15.80 -14.61 -1.74
C ARG A 108 16.51 -15.36 -0.63
#